data_AF-A0A9E5VPX3-F1
#
_entry.id   AF-A0A9E5VPX3-F1
#
_cell.length_a   1.000
_cell.length_b   1.000
_cell.length_c   1.000
_cell.angle_alpha   90.00
_cell.angle_beta   90.00
_cell.angle_gamma   90.00
#
_symmetry.space_group_name_H-M   'P 1'
#
loop_
_entity.id
_entity.type
_entity.pdbx_description
1 polymer ?
#
loop_
_entity_poly.entity_id
_entity_poly.type
_entity_poly.pdbx_seq_one_letter_code
_entity_poly.pdbx_strand_id
1 'polypeptide(L)' 'MKSFVKWMDGLPLIVKIIFAIPLLDILWVLYRLARSVAGKKTLGTVLAVVLIVFGIPWLWLLDIITLLVFGKVLWLD' A
#
# COMPACT_ATOMS: atom_id res chain seq x y z
N MET A 1 -2.12 -4.42 13.39
CA MET A 1 -2.62 -4.25 12.01
C MET A 1 -3.48 -2.99 11.84
N LYS A 2 -4.66 -2.86 12.45
CA LYS A 2 -5.54 -1.68 12.28
C LYS A 2 -4.90 -0.33 12.66
N SER A 3 -4.10 -0.29 13.73
CA SER A 3 -3.37 0.92 14.15
C SER A 3 -2.34 1.37 13.12
N PHE A 4 -1.63 0.43 12.48
CA PHE A 4 -0.67 0.72 11.41
C PHE A 4 -1.36 1.29 10.16
N VAL A 5 -2.46 0.67 9.73
CA VAL A 5 -3.26 1.15 8.59
C VAL A 5 -3.77 2.57 8.86
N LYS A 6 -4.33 2.80 10.06
CA LYS A 6 -4.81 4.13 10.46
C LYS A 6 -3.70 5.18 10.53
N TRP A 7 -2.51 4.79 10.99
CA TRP A 7 -1.35 5.67 11.00
C TRP A 7 -0.94 6.06 9.58
N MET A 8 -0.85 5.09 8.66
CA MET A 8 -0.52 5.36 7.27
C MET A 8 -1.58 6.19 6.53
N ASP A 9 -2.86 5.92 6.77
CA ASP A 9 -3.96 6.70 6.20
C ASP A 9 -3.94 8.16 6.68
N GLY A 10 -3.53 8.39 7.93
CA GLY A 10 -3.42 9.72 8.54
C GLY A 10 -2.17 10.52 8.13
N LEU A 11 -1.25 9.94 7.35
CA LEU A 11 -0.07 10.68 6.88
C LEU A 11 -0.45 11.74 5.83
N PRO A 12 0.24 12.89 5.83
CA PRO A 12 0.09 13.89 4.77
C PRO A 12 0.57 13.33 3.42
N LEU A 13 0.02 13.86 2.33
CA LEU A 13 0.25 13.36 0.96
C LEU A 13 1.74 13.37 0.56
N ILE A 14 2.50 14.39 0.98
CA ILE A 14 3.95 14.46 0.78
C ILE A 14 4.66 13.22 1.37
N VAL A 15 4.34 12.85 2.62
CA VAL A 15 5.00 11.73 3.29
C VAL A 15 4.61 10.40 2.65
N LYS A 16 3.35 10.28 2.22
CA LYS A 16 2.86 9.13 1.45
C LYS A 16 3.64 8.92 0.16
N ILE A 17 3.92 10.00 -0.59
CA ILE A 17 4.71 9.95 -1.82
C ILE A 17 6.16 9.57 -1.54
N ILE A 18 6.77 10.09 -0.47
CA ILE A 18 8.13 9.71 -0.06
C ILE A 18 8.22 8.21 0.22
N PHE A 19 7.19 7.63 0.85
CA PHE A 19 7.14 6.20 1.10
C PHE A 19 6.87 5.35 -0.15
N ALA A 20 6.40 5.95 -1.25
CA ALA A 20 6.23 5.29 -2.54
C ALA A 20 7.48 5.34 -3.44
N ILE A 21 8.60 5.90 -2.96
CA ILE A 21 9.87 5.88 -3.68
C ILE A 21 10.43 4.44 -3.70
N PRO A 22 11.09 4.01 -4.79
CA PRO A 22 11.78 2.72 -4.83
C PRO A 22 12.72 2.57 -3.63
N LEU A 23 12.81 1.34 -3.08
CA LEU A 23 13.30 0.97 -1.73
C LEU A 23 12.32 1.16 -0.57
N LEU A 24 11.59 2.28 -0.48
CA LEU A 24 10.66 2.54 0.63
C LEU A 24 9.26 1.98 0.37
N ASP A 25 8.95 1.65 -0.88
CA ASP A 25 7.67 1.07 -1.34
C ASP A 25 7.25 -0.21 -0.57
N ILE A 26 8.19 -0.88 0.10
CA ILE A 26 7.89 -2.01 0.98
C ILE A 26 6.89 -1.65 2.09
N LEU A 27 6.85 -0.39 2.52
CA LEU A 27 5.86 0.11 3.48
C LEU A 27 4.44 0.04 2.90
N TRP A 28 4.26 0.36 1.62
CA TRP A 28 2.98 0.27 0.92
C TRP A 28 2.55 -1.17 0.67
N VAL A 29 3.50 -2.05 0.41
CA VAL A 29 3.23 -3.48 0.28
C VAL A 29 2.77 -4.06 1.63
N LEU A 30 3.43 -3.69 2.73
CA LEU A 30 3.00 -4.06 4.09
C LEU A 30 1.65 -3.44 4.46
N TYR A 31 1.38 -2.20 4.04
CA TYR A 31 0.08 -1.54 4.23
C TYR A 31 -1.06 -2.33 3.58
N ARG A 32 -0.87 -2.76 2.34
CA ARG A 32 -1.86 -3.55 1.59
C ARG A 32 -2.18 -4.86 2.31
N LEU A 33 -1.15 -5.57 2.76
CA LEU A 33 -1.31 -6.78 3.56
C LEU A 33 -2.02 -6.49 4.90
N ALA A 34 -1.58 -5.46 5.63
CA ALA A 34 -2.16 -5.08 6.91
C ALA A 34 -3.64 -4.68 6.78
N ARG A 35 -4.01 -4.01 5.68
CA ARG A 35 -5.38 -3.59 5.38
C ARG A 35 -6.28 -4.79 5.06
N SER A 36 -5.83 -5.73 4.23
CA SER A 36 -6.60 -6.95 3.93
C SER A 36 -6.79 -7.87 5.13
N VAL A 37 -5.75 -8.04 5.95
CA VAL A 37 -5.84 -8.81 7.20
C VAL A 37 -6.78 -8.12 8.19
N ALA A 38 -6.69 -6.78 8.32
CA ALA A 38 -7.58 -6.01 9.18
C ALA A 38 -9.06 -6.09 8.75
N GLY A 39 -9.31 -6.18 7.45
CA GLY A 39 -10.63 -6.36 6.85
C GLY A 39 -11.12 -7.81 6.80
N LYS A 40 -10.34 -8.79 7.27
CA LYS A 40 -10.61 -10.23 7.15
C LYS A 40 -10.92 -10.68 5.72
N LYS A 41 -10.35 -10.01 4.72
CA LYS A 41 -10.55 -10.35 3.30
C LYS A 41 -9.46 -11.30 2.82
N THR A 42 -9.82 -12.57 2.70
CA THR A 42 -8.91 -13.65 2.30
C THR A 42 -8.33 -13.40 0.90
N LEU A 43 -9.16 -12.96 -0.05
CA LEU A 43 -8.72 -12.63 -1.42
C LEU A 43 -7.70 -11.49 -1.44
N GLY A 44 -7.96 -10.39 -0.71
CA GLY A 44 -7.02 -9.28 -0.62
C GLY A 44 -5.69 -9.70 0.00
N THR A 45 -5.72 -10.60 0.98
CA THR A 45 -4.51 -11.08 1.64
C THR A 45 -3.66 -11.93 0.68
N VAL A 46 -4.28 -12.84 -0.07
CA VAL A 46 -3.58 -13.64 -1.10
C VAL A 46 -3.00 -12.73 -2.18
N LEU A 47 -3.77 -11.75 -2.66
CA LEU A 47 -3.30 -10.81 -3.67
C LEU A 47 -2.12 -9.96 -3.17
N ALA A 48 -2.14 -9.53 -1.89
CA ALA A 48 -1.03 -8.78 -1.29
C ALA A 48 0.25 -9.59 -1.30
N VAL A 49 0.16 -10.89 -0.96
CA VAL A 49 1.32 -11.79 -0.95
C VAL A 49 1.86 -12.00 -2.37
N VAL A 50 0.99 -12.17 -3.37
CA VAL A 50 1.41 -12.30 -4.77
C VAL A 50 2.10 -11.01 -5.25
N LEU A 51 1.56 -9.86 -4.88
CA LEU A 51 2.12 -8.55 -5.24
C LEU A 51 3.44 -8.24 -4.52
N ILE A 52 3.74 -8.86 -3.37
CA ILE A 52 5.09 -8.79 -2.78
C ILE A 52 6.13 -9.38 -3.73
N VAL A 53 5.82 -10.47 -4.44
CA VAL A 53 6.81 -11.15 -5.30
C VAL A 53 6.88 -10.52 -6.68
N PHE A 54 5.72 -10.25 -7.28
CA PHE A 54 5.64 -9.75 -8.65
C PHE A 54 5.64 -8.24 -8.75
N GLY A 55 5.23 -7.51 -7.72
CA GLY A 55 4.97 -6.08 -7.82
C GLY A 55 6.18 -5.17 -7.60
N ILE A 56 7.26 -5.66 -7.00
CA ILE A 56 8.44 -4.87 -6.60
C ILE A 56 8.99 -3.95 -7.71
N PRO A 57 9.08 -4.37 -9.00
CA PRO A 57 9.76 -3.52 -9.98
C PRO A 57 8.90 -2.36 -10.50
N TRP A 58 7.56 -2.42 -10.38
CA TRP A 58 6.64 -1.44 -11.02
C TRP A 58 5.51 -0.91 -10.11
N LEU A 59 5.25 -1.50 -8.95
CA LEU A 59 4.18 -1.05 -8.05
C LEU A 59 4.41 0.36 -7.51
N TRP A 60 5.66 0.69 -7.16
CA TRP A 60 6.03 2.01 -6.66
C TRP A 60 5.59 3.15 -7.60
N LEU A 61 5.68 2.94 -8.92
CA LEU A 61 5.26 3.93 -9.90
C LEU A 61 3.73 4.10 -9.91
N LEU A 62 3.00 2.99 -9.84
CA LEU A 62 1.55 2.98 -9.78
C LEU A 62 1.05 3.61 -8.47
N ASP A 63 1.74 3.38 -7.36
CA ASP A 63 1.45 3.96 -6.06
C ASP A 63 1.65 5.47 -6.06
N ILE A 64 2.74 5.99 -6.65
CA ILE A 64 2.95 7.43 -6.81
C ILE A 64 1.80 8.06 -7.62
N ILE A 65 1.45 7.47 -8.76
CA ILE A 65 0.38 7.99 -9.63
C ILE A 65 -0.96 7.99 -8.88
N THR A 66 -1.29 6.89 -8.19
CA THR A 66 -2.57 6.76 -7.47
C THR A 66 -2.64 7.65 -6.24
N LEU A 67 -1.52 7.88 -5.55
CA LEU A 67 -1.42 8.88 -4.49
C LEU A 67 -1.62 10.30 -5.00
N LEU A 68 -1.08 10.64 -6.16
CA LEU A 68 -1.26 11.97 -6.76
C LEU A 68 -2.69 12.21 -7.26
N VAL A 69 -3.31 11.19 -7.85
CA VAL A 69 -4.66 11.32 -8.45
C VAL A 69 -5.78 11.15 -7.42
N PHE A 70 -5.64 10.17 -6.52
CA PHE A 70 -6.71 9.79 -5.58
C PHE A 70 -6.38 10.08 -4.11
N GLY A 71 -5.15 10.50 -3.78
CA GLY A 71 -4.72 10.70 -2.39
C GLY A 71 -4.52 9.39 -1.60
N LYS A 72 -4.65 8.24 -2.26
CA LYS A 72 -4.56 6.91 -1.66
C LYS A 72 -3.96 5.90 -2.63
N VAL A 73 -3.25 4.92 -2.09
CA VAL A 73 -2.73 3.80 -2.87
C VAL A 73 -3.85 2.87 -3.31
N LEU A 74 -3.73 2.37 -4.54
CA LEU A 74 -4.69 1.45 -5.13
C LEU A 74 -4.71 0.12 -4.39
N TRP A 75 -5.84 -0.16 -3.74
CA TRP A 75 -6.05 -1.42 -3.05
C TRP A 75 -7.51 -1.86 -3.05
N LEU A 76 -7.70 -3.18 -3.06
CA LEU A 76 -9.01 -3.82 -2.94
C LEU A 76 -9.43 -3.84 -1.47
N ASP A 77 -10.44 -3.05 -1.16
CA ASP A 77 -11.13 -3.07 0.12
C ASP A 77 -12.06 -4.25 0.27
#